data_AF-A0A8T5MDN2-F1
#
_entry.id   AF-A0A8T5MDN2-F1
#
_cell.length_a   1.000
_cell.length_b   1.000
_cell.length_c   1.000
_cell.angle_alpha   90.00
_cell.angle_beta   90.00
_cell.angle_gamma   90.00
#
_symmetry.space_group_name_H-M   'P 1'
#
loop_
_entity.id
_entity.type
_entity.pdbx_description
1 polymer ?
#
loop_
_entity_poly.entity_id
_entity_poly.type
_entity_poly.pdbx_seq_one_letter_code
_entity_poly.pdbx_strand_id
1 'polypeptide(L)'
;MDFLWHKVSEKEKEEIRKEAERIMSGFSKKLEKVKGNVKDLGSRTPTGPENFERAENSEESCEIDRDIMFSNAPNKNKDSIVAEKGDW
;
A
#
# COMPACT_ATOMS: atom_id res chain seq x y z
N MET A 1 6.82 11.16 13.91
CA MET A 1 6.49 10.01 13.03
C MET A 1 5.08 10.30 12.59
N ASP A 2 4.92 10.97 11.46
CA ASP A 2 3.67 11.66 11.11
C ASP A 2 2.98 10.95 9.94
N PHE A 3 3.04 9.61 9.94
CA PHE A 3 2.28 8.74 9.05
C PHE A 3 0.87 8.44 9.61
N LEU A 4 0.46 9.16 10.65
CA LEU A 4 -0.90 9.10 11.18
C LEU A 4 -1.81 9.88 10.22
N TRP A 5 -3.01 9.36 9.99
CA TRP A 5 -4.03 10.09 9.26
C TRP A 5 -4.22 11.47 9.88
N HIS A 6 -4.22 12.51 9.04
CA HIS A 6 -4.57 13.85 9.45
C HIS A 6 -5.46 14.49 8.38
N LYS A 7 -6.32 15.39 8.84
CA LYS A 7 -7.15 16.19 7.94
C LYS A 7 -6.26 17.18 7.19
N VAL A 8 -6.22 17.06 5.87
CA VAL A 8 -5.45 17.97 5.01
C VAL A 8 -6.15 19.33 4.93
N SER A 9 -5.43 20.40 5.27
CA SER A 9 -5.95 21.77 5.17
C SER A 9 -6.02 22.25 3.71
N GLU A 10 -6.81 23.28 3.38
CA GLU A 10 -6.88 23.79 2.00
C GLU A 10 -5.53 24.30 1.47
N LYS A 11 -4.72 24.90 2.35
CA LYS A 11 -3.36 25.34 2.00
C LYS A 11 -2.47 24.16 1.66
N GLU A 12 -2.53 23.12 2.48
CA GLU A 12 -1.74 21.90 2.30
C GLU A 12 -2.19 21.10 1.08
N LYS A 13 -3.50 21.06 0.78
CA LYS A 13 -4.01 20.48 -0.47
C LYS A 13 -3.39 21.12 -1.70
N GLU A 14 -3.28 22.45 -1.70
CA GLU A 14 -2.67 23.19 -2.81
C GLU A 14 -1.15 22.93 -2.93
N GLU A 15 -0.45 22.80 -1.80
CA GLU A 15 0.96 22.42 -1.77
C GLU A 15 1.18 20.99 -2.31
N ILE A 16 0.38 20.03 -1.82
CA ILE A 16 0.38 18.63 -2.30
C ILE A 16 0.10 18.58 -3.80
N ARG A 17 -0.90 19.34 -4.27
CA ARG A 17 -1.25 19.39 -5.70
C ARG A 17 -0.08 19.86 -6.55
N LYS A 18 0.55 20.97 -6.19
CA LYS A 18 1.71 21.52 -6.93
C LYS A 18 2.88 20.54 -6.94
N GLU A 19 3.13 19.90 -5.81
CA GLU A 19 4.19 18.89 -5.72
C GLU A 19 3.89 17.67 -6.60
N ALA A 20 2.65 17.15 -6.56
CA ALA A 20 2.23 16.04 -7.40
C ALA A 20 2.35 16.38 -8.90
N GLU A 21 1.90 17.57 -9.31
CA GLU A 21 2.03 18.05 -10.70
C GLU A 21 3.51 18.14 -11.13
N ARG A 22 4.39 18.62 -10.25
CA ARG A 22 5.84 18.68 -10.48
C ARG A 22 6.44 17.27 -10.65
N ILE A 23 6.07 16.33 -9.79
CA ILE A 23 6.56 14.95 -9.85
C ILE A 23 6.08 14.28 -11.12
N MET A 24 4.78 14.36 -11.42
CA MET A 24 4.18 13.75 -12.62
C MET A 24 4.80 14.31 -13.90
N SER A 25 4.89 15.64 -14.02
CA SER A 25 5.48 16.27 -15.21
C SER A 25 6.97 15.94 -15.36
N GLY A 26 7.72 15.90 -14.26
CA GLY A 26 9.13 15.49 -14.27
C GLY A 26 9.31 14.03 -14.66
N PHE A 27 8.42 13.16 -14.20
CA PHE A 27 8.40 11.74 -14.55
C PHE A 27 8.05 11.52 -16.02
N SER A 28 6.99 12.15 -16.54
CA SER A 28 6.59 12.06 -17.95
C SER A 28 7.71 12.50 -18.90
N LYS A 29 8.38 13.63 -18.61
CA LYS A 29 9.52 14.11 -19.39
C LYS A 29 10.71 13.15 -19.39
N LYS A 30 10.90 12.40 -18.30
CA LYS A 30 11.95 11.37 -18.22
C LYS A 30 11.54 10.12 -18.99
N LEU A 31 10.28 9.70 -18.90
CA LEU A 31 9.73 8.57 -19.66
C LEU A 31 9.82 8.79 -21.17
N GLU A 32 9.54 10.00 -21.66
CA GLU A 32 9.68 10.35 -23.09
C GLU A 32 11.11 10.10 -23.63
N LYS A 33 12.12 10.18 -22.77
CA LYS A 33 13.52 9.93 -23.14
C LYS A 33 13.88 8.45 -23.16
N VAL A 34 13.06 7.59 -22.54
CA VAL A 34 13.28 6.15 -22.54
C VAL A 34 12.85 5.59 -23.89
N LYS A 35 13.83 5.20 -24.71
CA LYS A 35 13.58 4.44 -25.95
C LYS A 35 13.44 2.96 -25.60
N GLY A 36 12.22 2.43 -25.66
CA GLY A 36 11.96 1.00 -25.47
C GLY A 36 10.46 0.69 -25.51
N ASN A 37 10.08 -0.50 -25.99
CA ASN A 37 8.71 -0.98 -25.86
C ASN A 37 8.46 -1.34 -24.39
N VAL A 38 7.60 -0.59 -23.71
CA VAL A 38 7.16 -0.87 -22.32
C VAL A 38 6.60 -2.30 -22.17
N LYS A 39 6.12 -2.88 -23.28
CA LYS A 39 5.68 -4.28 -23.36
C LYS A 39 6.76 -5.30 -22.97
N ASP A 40 8.04 -5.02 -23.21
CA ASP A 40 9.14 -5.94 -22.87
C ASP A 40 9.63 -5.79 -21.41
N LEU A 41 9.19 -4.74 -20.70
CA LEU A 41 9.57 -4.46 -19.31
C LEU A 41 8.59 -5.05 -18.29
N GLY A 42 7.32 -5.29 -18.68
CA GLY A 42 6.24 -5.66 -17.74
C GLY A 42 6.18 -7.14 -17.33
N SER A 43 7.03 -8.01 -17.88
CA SER A 43 7.01 -9.47 -17.64
C SER A 43 8.29 -10.01 -16.98
N ARG A 44 9.25 -9.15 -16.66
CA ARG A 44 10.51 -9.57 -16.02
C ARG A 44 10.43 -9.46 -14.50
N THR A 45 9.65 -10.33 -13.87
CA THR A 45 10.15 -10.91 -12.62
C THR A 45 11.43 -11.70 -12.97
N PRO A 46 12.51 -11.65 -12.16
CA PRO A 46 13.76 -12.39 -12.45
C PRO A 46 13.53 -13.91 -12.62
N THR A 47 12.54 -14.43 -11.91
CA THR A 47 11.88 -15.73 -12.10
C THR A 47 10.62 -15.48 -12.91
N GLY A 48 10.34 -16.25 -13.98
CA GLY A 48 9.22 -16.02 -14.90
C GLY A 48 7.83 -16.06 -14.24
N PRO A 49 6.73 -16.23 -15.01
CA PRO A 49 5.41 -16.43 -14.42
C PRO A 49 5.38 -17.77 -13.68
N GLU A 50 5.78 -17.76 -12.42
CA GLU A 50 5.55 -18.87 -11.50
C GLU A 50 4.07 -18.83 -11.13
N ASN A 51 3.39 -19.96 -11.26
CA ASN A 51 2.02 -20.10 -10.78
C ASN A 51 2.06 -20.06 -9.25
N PHE A 52 1.84 -18.87 -8.66
CA PHE A 52 1.73 -18.68 -7.21
C PHE A 52 0.35 -19.14 -6.71
N GLU A 53 -0.01 -20.38 -7.01
CA GLU A 53 -1.23 -21.00 -6.49
C GLU A 53 -0.94 -21.59 -5.11
N ARG A 54 -1.73 -21.19 -4.11
CA ARG A 54 -1.73 -21.82 -2.79
C ARG A 54 -2.94 -22.75 -2.71
N ALA A 55 -2.72 -24.00 -2.32
CA ALA A 55 -3.80 -24.95 -2.08
C ALA A 55 -4.69 -24.44 -0.92
N GLU A 56 -6.01 -24.39 -1.13
CA GLU A 56 -6.97 -23.86 -0.16
C GLU A 56 -7.10 -24.68 1.15
N ASN A 57 -6.39 -25.81 1.28
CA ASN A 57 -6.44 -26.68 2.46
C ASN A 57 -5.04 -27.16 2.91
N SER A 58 -3.99 -26.33 2.76
CA SER A 58 -2.67 -26.67 3.33
C SER A 58 -2.81 -26.88 4.85
N GLU A 59 -2.39 -28.04 5.36
CA GLU A 59 -2.55 -28.50 6.76
C GLU A 59 -1.84 -27.62 7.81
N GLU A 60 -1.12 -26.59 7.39
CA GLU A 60 -0.50 -25.61 8.28
C GLU A 60 -1.54 -24.59 8.76
N SER A 61 -2.39 -24.98 9.71
CA SER A 61 -3.12 -23.99 10.51
C SER A 61 -2.12 -23.30 11.43
N CYS A 62 -1.67 -22.12 11.05
CA CYS A 62 -0.94 -21.26 11.96
C CYS A 62 -1.91 -20.74 13.03
N GLU A 63 -1.75 -21.19 14.27
CA GLU A 63 -2.42 -20.56 15.40
C GLU A 63 -1.99 -19.08 15.46
N ILE A 64 -2.96 -18.18 15.48
CA ILE A 64 -2.70 -16.75 15.58
C ILE A 64 -2.63 -16.40 17.05
N ASP A 65 -1.46 -15.93 17.50
CA ASP A 65 -1.32 -15.30 18.79
C ASP A 65 -2.10 -13.97 18.79
N ARG A 66 -3.19 -13.95 19.56
CA ARG A 66 -4.10 -12.80 19.64
C ARG A 66 -3.43 -11.60 20.30
N ASP A 67 -2.52 -11.82 21.24
CA ASP A 67 -1.82 -10.73 21.92
C ASP A 67 -0.89 -10.01 20.95
N ILE A 68 -0.17 -10.78 20.11
CA ILE A 68 0.64 -10.21 19.01
C ILE A 68 -0.26 -9.50 18.01
N MET A 69 -1.35 -10.13 17.54
CA MET A 69 -2.26 -9.56 16.55
C MET A 69 -2.81 -8.20 16.97
N PHE A 70 -3.20 -8.06 18.24
CA PHE A 70 -3.80 -6.82 18.73
C PHE A 70 -2.79 -5.85 19.35
N SER A 71 -1.51 -6.22 19.52
CA SER A 71 -0.49 -5.40 20.19
C SER A 71 -0.42 -3.95 19.67
N ASN A 72 -0.55 -3.78 18.35
CA ASN A 72 -0.46 -2.48 17.66
C ASN A 72 -1.81 -1.76 17.48
N ALA A 73 -2.93 -2.35 17.92
CA ALA A 73 -4.24 -1.73 17.74
C ALA A 73 -4.44 -0.57 18.73
N PRO A 74 -4.79 0.64 18.27
CA PRO A 74 -4.91 1.83 19.13
C PRO A 74 -6.06 1.71 20.13
N ASN A 75 -7.17 1.11 19.71
CA ASN A 75 -8.33 0.83 20.54
C ASN A 75 -8.73 -0.63 20.34
N LYS A 76 -8.76 -1.41 21.42
CA LYS A 76 -9.10 -2.84 21.39
C LYS A 76 -9.79 -3.26 22.67
N ASN A 77 -10.57 -4.33 22.58
CA ASN A 77 -11.00 -5.13 23.72
C ASN A 77 -10.35 -6.52 23.64
N LYS A 78 -10.73 -7.44 24.53
CA LYS A 78 -10.14 -8.78 24.61
C LYS A 78 -10.17 -9.54 23.28
N ASP A 79 -11.21 -9.32 22.47
CA ASP A 79 -11.48 -10.14 21.30
C ASP A 79 -11.60 -9.36 19.99
N SER A 80 -11.46 -8.02 20.00
CA SER A 80 -11.78 -7.16 18.86
C SER A 80 -11.02 -5.83 18.87
N ILE A 81 -10.77 -5.29 17.67
CA ILE A 81 -10.34 -3.90 17.45
C ILE A 81 -11.60 -3.03 17.43
N VAL A 82 -11.58 -1.93 18.19
CA VAL A 82 -12.72 -1.01 18.32
C VAL A 82 -12.45 0.21 17.45
N ALA A 83 -13.38 0.53 16.54
CA ALA A 83 -13.33 1.69 15.65
C ALA A 83 -14.62 2.50 15.75
N GLU A 84 -14.58 3.77 15.35
CA GLU A 84 -15.76 4.62 15.28
C GLU A 84 -16.72 4.13 14.18
N LYS A 85 -18.03 4.22 14.45
CA LYS A 85 -19.05 3.77 13.50
C LYS A 85 -19.16 4.77 12.35
N GLY A 86 -18.75 4.35 11.16
CA GLY A 86 -18.89 5.13 9.92
C GLY A 86 -17.66 5.94 9.52
N ASP A 87 -16.52 5.68 10.16
CA ASP A 87 -15.25 6.38 9.91
C ASP A 87 -14.28 5.55 9.04
N TRP A 88 -14.83 4.70 8.17
CA TRP A 88 -14.12 3.86 7.19
C TRP A 88 -14.46 4.24 5.76
#